data_AF-A0A2V6UYH9-F1
#
_entry.id   AF-A0A2V6UYH9-F1
#
_cell.length_a   1.000
_cell.length_b   1.000
_cell.length_c   1.000
_cell.angle_alpha   90.00
_cell.angle_beta   90.00
_cell.angle_gamma   90.00
#
_symmetry.space_group_name_H-M   'P 1'
#
loop_
_entity.id
_entity.type
_entity.pdbx_description
1 polymer ?
#
loop_
_entity_poly.entity_id
_entity_poly.type
_entity_poly.pdbx_seq_one_letter_code
_entity_poly.pdbx_strand_id
1 'polypeptide(L)'
;MAEPRLMDRMFQRIMRGLVETGRAPHYAELARALGLSTDEGRLILHDVMQAYPIGWLHPETDYIASFPPLNNLPTQYRISARGEQRWFAQCGFEATSVTWLFPGETVRIDAPCLDCGDPVT
;
A
#
# COMPACT_ATOMS: atom_id res chain seq x y z
N MET A 1 10.14 -3.44 18.61
CA MET A 1 9.68 -4.75 18.12
C MET A 1 8.48 -5.21 18.93
N ALA A 2 7.30 -4.86 18.43
CA ALA A 2 6.01 -5.31 18.91
C ALA A 2 5.86 -6.83 18.80
N GLU A 3 4.84 -7.37 19.48
CA GLU A 3 4.46 -8.78 19.38
C GLU A 3 4.18 -9.14 17.90
N PRO A 4 4.71 -10.26 17.37
CA PRO A 4 4.56 -10.61 15.95
C PRO A 4 3.10 -10.62 15.46
N ARG A 5 2.18 -11.14 16.28
CA ARG A 5 0.74 -11.15 15.95
C ARG A 5 0.15 -9.75 15.82
N LEU A 6 0.64 -8.80 16.61
CA LEU A 6 0.19 -7.41 16.53
C LEU A 6 0.74 -6.72 15.28
N MET A 7 1.98 -7.00 14.90
CA MET A 7 2.57 -6.55 13.63
C MET A 7 1.79 -7.11 12.44
N ASP A 8 1.43 -8.39 12.45
CA ASP A 8 0.62 -9.01 11.40
C ASP A 8 -0.75 -8.34 11.27
N ARG A 9 -1.42 -8.04 12.39
CA ARG A 9 -2.69 -7.32 12.38
C ARG A 9 -2.55 -5.91 11.82
N MET A 10 -1.48 -5.19 12.17
CA MET A 10 -1.18 -3.87 11.63
C MET A 10 -0.95 -3.94 10.12
N PHE A 11 -0.07 -4.84 9.66
CA PHE A 11 0.20 -5.09 8.24
C PHE A 11 -1.10 -5.38 7.46
N GLN A 12 -1.92 -6.30 7.96
CA GLN A 12 -3.20 -6.66 7.33
C GLN A 12 -4.16 -5.48 7.29
N ARG A 13 -4.15 -4.60 8.29
CA ARG A 13 -5.02 -3.41 8.31
C ARG A 13 -4.55 -2.36 7.30
N ILE A 14 -3.25 -2.15 7.15
CA ILE A 14 -2.66 -1.27 6.13
C ILE A 14 -3.06 -1.76 4.73
N MET A 15 -2.78 -3.03 4.43
CA MET A 15 -3.09 -3.63 3.12
C MET A 15 -4.56 -3.54 2.76
N ARG A 16 -5.44 -3.92 3.70
CA ARG A 16 -6.88 -3.84 3.49
C ARG A 16 -7.34 -2.40 3.30
N GLY A 17 -6.82 -1.45 4.07
CA GLY A 17 -7.14 -0.03 3.92
C GLY A 17 -6.77 0.51 2.53
N LEU A 18 -5.59 0.14 2.02
CA LEU A 18 -5.15 0.48 0.67
C LEU A 18 -6.09 -0.11 -0.39
N VAL A 19 -6.42 -1.39 -0.31
CA VAL A 19 -7.30 -2.06 -1.28
C VAL A 19 -8.72 -1.49 -1.23
N GLU A 20 -9.26 -1.21 -0.05
CA GLU A 20 -10.63 -0.72 0.12
C GLU A 20 -10.78 0.74 -0.31
N THR A 21 -9.80 1.59 -0.01
CA THR A 21 -9.94 3.05 -0.11
C THR A 21 -9.05 3.70 -1.17
N GLY A 22 -8.06 2.99 -1.69
CA GLY A 22 -7.03 3.56 -2.57
C GLY A 22 -6.01 4.46 -1.88
N ARG A 23 -6.15 4.68 -0.56
CA ARG A 23 -5.28 5.53 0.24
C ARG A 23 -4.71 4.73 1.40
N ALA A 24 -3.44 4.93 1.70
CA ALA A 24 -2.85 4.36 2.90
C ALA A 24 -3.47 5.00 4.17
N PRO A 25 -3.87 4.21 5.17
CA PRO A 25 -4.41 4.75 6.42
C PRO A 25 -3.31 5.42 7.26
N HIS A 26 -3.66 6.48 7.99
CA HIS A 26 -2.76 7.10 8.95
C HIS A 26 -2.63 6.25 10.23
N TYR A 27 -1.50 6.33 10.96
CA TYR A 27 -1.28 5.52 12.18
C TYR A 27 -2.36 5.73 13.24
N ALA A 28 -2.95 6.92 13.33
CA ALA A 28 -4.06 7.19 14.25
C ALA A 28 -5.34 6.40 13.88
N GLU A 29 -5.61 6.22 12.57
CA GLU A 29 -6.73 5.42 12.09
C GLU A 29 -6.51 3.93 12.36
N LEU A 30 -5.26 3.49 12.19
CA LEU A 30 -4.82 2.12 12.48
C LEU A 30 -4.90 1.82 13.98
N ALA A 31 -4.40 2.72 14.84
CA ALA A 31 -4.45 2.62 16.29
C ALA A 31 -5.88 2.41 16.78
N ARG A 32 -6.80 3.29 16.33
CA ARG A 32 -8.22 3.20 16.64
C ARG A 32 -8.83 1.87 16.19
N ALA A 33 -8.49 1.39 15.01
CA ALA A 33 -8.98 0.11 14.49
C ALA A 33 -8.46 -1.12 15.26
N LEU A 34 -7.33 -0.98 15.95
CA LEU A 34 -6.70 -2.04 16.75
C LEU A 34 -6.95 -1.91 18.26
N GLY A 35 -7.69 -0.88 18.70
CA GLY A 35 -7.96 -0.62 20.11
C GLY A 35 -6.73 -0.14 20.90
N LEU A 36 -5.81 0.56 20.23
CA LEU A 36 -4.56 1.05 20.80
C LEU A 36 -4.59 2.57 20.99
N SER A 37 -3.71 3.08 21.83
CA SER A 37 -3.38 4.50 21.83
C SER A 37 -2.70 4.92 20.52
N THR A 38 -2.75 6.22 20.20
CA THR A 38 -2.10 6.78 19.01
C THR A 38 -0.59 6.55 19.01
N ASP A 39 0.04 6.65 20.18
CA ASP A 39 1.49 6.49 20.34
C ASP A 39 1.92 5.04 20.12
N GLU A 40 1.17 4.08 20.67
CA GLU A 40 1.39 2.65 20.40
C GLU A 40 1.20 2.33 18.91
N GLY A 41 0.14 2.84 18.28
CA GLY A 41 -0.09 2.64 16.86
C GLY A 41 1.02 3.21 15.98
N ARG A 42 1.58 4.37 16.34
CA ARG A 42 2.73 4.95 15.66
C ARG A 42 3.95 4.04 15.79
N LEU A 43 4.30 3.61 17.01
CA LEU A 43 5.46 2.73 17.23
C LEU A 43 5.34 1.40 16.47
N ILE A 44 4.16 0.79 16.45
CA ILE A 44 3.92 -0.47 15.73
C ILE A 44 4.00 -0.26 14.22
N LEU A 45 3.50 0.87 13.69
CA LEU A 45 3.69 1.20 12.28
C LEU A 45 5.18 1.23 11.94
N HIS A 46 6.01 1.92 12.74
CA HIS A 46 7.46 1.96 12.55
C HIS A 46 8.09 0.56 12.59
N ASP A 47 7.72 -0.28 13.56
CA ASP A 47 8.19 -1.67 13.63
C ASP A 47 7.82 -2.48 12.35
N VAL A 48 6.60 -2.30 11.83
CA VAL A 48 6.17 -2.94 10.56
C VAL A 48 6.99 -2.45 9.38
N MET A 49 7.19 -1.13 9.26
CA MET A 49 7.96 -0.55 8.15
C MET A 49 9.43 -0.97 8.20
N GLN A 50 10.02 -1.11 9.40
CA GLN A 50 11.39 -1.62 9.56
C GLN A 50 11.50 -3.11 9.18
N ALA A 51 10.47 -3.91 9.46
CA ALA A 51 10.44 -5.33 9.08
C ALA A 51 10.15 -5.54 7.58
N TYR A 52 9.63 -4.52 6.88
CA TYR A 52 9.23 -4.60 5.47
C TYR A 52 9.96 -3.53 4.63
N PRO A 53 11.27 -3.74 4.34
CA PRO A 53 12.17 -2.69 3.86
C PRO A 53 11.88 -2.16 2.44
N ILE A 54 10.96 -2.79 1.71
CA ILE A 54 10.50 -2.33 0.39
C ILE A 54 9.29 -1.38 0.47
N GLY A 55 8.69 -1.23 1.66
CA GLY A 55 7.76 -0.14 1.98
C GLY A 55 8.48 1.01 2.68
N TRP A 56 8.00 2.24 2.48
CA TRP A 56 8.57 3.41 3.16
C TRP A 56 7.51 4.46 3.53
N LEU A 57 7.84 5.21 4.57
CA LEU A 57 7.12 6.41 4.97
C LEU A 57 7.62 7.61 4.15
N HIS A 58 6.75 8.58 3.93
CA HIS A 58 7.15 9.85 3.35
C HIS A 58 8.12 10.55 4.32
N PRO A 59 9.25 11.11 3.82
CA PRO A 59 10.25 11.76 4.66
C PRO A 59 9.64 12.75 5.65
N GLU A 60 10.19 12.75 6.88
CA GLU A 60 9.82 13.68 7.95
C GLU A 60 8.35 13.60 8.40
N THR A 61 7.65 12.54 8.02
CA THR A 61 6.26 12.29 8.41
C THR A 61 6.05 10.82 8.79
N ASP A 62 4.84 10.49 9.26
CA ASP A 62 4.38 9.12 9.45
C ASP A 62 3.38 8.68 8.36
N TYR A 63 3.28 9.41 7.25
CA TYR A 63 2.44 9.00 6.12
C TYR A 63 3.11 7.85 5.38
N ILE A 64 2.37 6.77 5.16
CA ILE A 64 2.83 5.68 4.29
C ILE A 64 2.86 6.20 2.85
N ALA A 65 4.05 6.26 2.27
CA ALA A 65 4.24 6.62 0.86
C ALA A 65 4.13 5.39 -0.04
N SER A 66 4.78 4.29 0.34
CA SER A 66 4.70 3.03 -0.39
C SER A 66 4.51 1.85 0.55
N PHE A 67 3.64 0.93 0.15
CA PHE A 67 3.45 -0.34 0.83
C PHE A 67 3.16 -1.42 -0.24
N PRO A 68 4.20 -2.10 -0.74
CA PRO A 68 4.10 -3.04 -1.85
C PRO A 68 2.95 -4.04 -1.76
N PRO A 69 2.28 -4.32 -2.90
CA PRO A 69 2.63 -3.87 -4.26
C PRO A 69 2.10 -2.47 -4.64
N LEU A 70 1.51 -1.73 -3.69
CA LEU A 70 0.86 -0.44 -3.96
C LEU A 70 1.71 0.77 -3.54
N ASN A 71 1.53 1.86 -4.25
CA ASN A 71 2.06 3.18 -3.91
C ASN A 71 0.92 4.15 -3.61
N ASN A 72 1.06 4.92 -2.54
CA ASN A 72 0.08 5.93 -2.13
C ASN A 72 0.24 7.24 -2.91
N LEU A 73 1.40 7.43 -3.57
CA LEU A 73 1.64 8.51 -4.51
C LEU A 73 1.35 8.04 -5.95
N PRO A 74 0.90 8.93 -6.84
CA PRO A 74 0.75 8.60 -8.24
C PRO A 74 2.05 8.14 -8.87
N THR A 75 1.99 7.01 -9.57
CA THR A 75 3.07 6.49 -10.43
C THR A 75 2.55 6.32 -11.86
N GLN A 76 3.44 5.96 -12.78
CA GLN A 76 3.08 5.62 -14.15
C GLN A 76 2.32 4.30 -14.28
N TYR A 77 2.27 3.46 -13.23
CA TYR A 77 1.60 2.16 -13.24
C TYR A 77 0.20 2.29 -12.64
N ARG A 78 -0.76 2.73 -13.46
CA ARG A 78 -2.14 2.98 -13.02
C ARG A 78 -2.92 1.69 -12.96
N ILE A 79 -3.49 1.38 -11.81
CA ILE A 79 -4.27 0.18 -11.59
C ILE A 79 -5.75 0.55 -11.59
N SER A 80 -6.52 -0.17 -12.40
CA SER A 80 -7.98 -0.18 -12.37
C SER A 80 -8.48 -1.55 -11.94
N ALA A 81 -9.38 -1.57 -10.96
CA ALA A 81 -10.07 -2.76 -10.49
C ALA A 81 -11.50 -2.38 -10.10
N ARG A 82 -12.45 -3.32 -10.20
CA ARG A 82 -13.88 -3.07 -9.88
C ARG A 82 -14.47 -1.88 -10.64
N GLY A 83 -14.01 -1.65 -11.87
CA GLY A 83 -14.48 -0.55 -12.73
C GLY A 83 -13.90 0.83 -12.39
N GLU A 84 -12.99 0.96 -11.42
CA GLU A 84 -12.41 2.24 -11.02
C GLU A 84 -10.89 2.24 -11.13
N GLN A 85 -10.32 3.30 -11.69
CA GLN A 85 -8.89 3.60 -11.60
C GLN A 85 -8.64 4.35 -10.29
N ARG A 86 -8.02 3.68 -9.32
CA ARG A 86 -7.82 4.26 -7.98
C ARG A 86 -6.43 4.03 -7.43
N TRP A 87 -5.76 2.95 -7.83
CA TRP A 87 -4.51 2.52 -7.23
C TRP A 87 -3.34 2.75 -8.18
N PHE A 88 -2.14 2.78 -7.61
CA PHE A 88 -0.88 2.85 -8.33
C PHE A 88 0.05 1.74 -7.85
N ALA A 89 0.77 1.08 -8.75
CA ALA A 89 1.81 0.14 -8.36
C ALA A 89 3.13 0.90 -8.11
N GLN A 90 4.01 0.36 -7.27
CA GLN A 90 5.32 0.97 -7.03
C GLN A 90 6.23 0.89 -8.27
N CYS A 91 6.26 -0.27 -8.92
CA CYS A 91 7.12 -0.55 -10.06
C CYS A 91 6.49 -1.54 -11.04
N GLY A 92 7.10 -1.75 -12.20
CA GLY A 92 6.56 -2.65 -13.24
C GLY A 92 6.48 -4.11 -12.78
N PHE A 93 7.40 -4.57 -11.94
CA PHE A 93 7.33 -5.90 -11.34
C PHE A 93 6.12 -6.04 -10.42
N GLU A 94 5.97 -5.10 -9.47
CA GLU A 94 4.86 -5.11 -8.51
C GLU A 94 3.50 -4.88 -9.17
N ALA A 95 3.44 -4.14 -10.28
CA ALA A 95 2.20 -3.95 -11.02
C ALA A 95 1.53 -5.29 -11.35
N THR A 96 2.31 -6.27 -11.80
CA THR A 96 1.78 -7.61 -12.14
C THR A 96 1.28 -8.40 -10.93
N SER A 97 1.82 -8.14 -9.72
CA SER A 97 1.42 -8.86 -8.50
C SER A 97 0.18 -8.26 -7.83
N VAL A 98 -0.28 -7.09 -8.24
CA VAL A 98 -1.50 -6.44 -7.72
C VAL A 98 -2.74 -7.30 -7.90
N THR A 99 -2.77 -8.17 -8.91
CA THR A 99 -3.86 -9.13 -9.15
C THR A 99 -4.22 -9.97 -7.92
N TRP A 100 -3.24 -10.30 -7.07
CA TRP A 100 -3.45 -11.03 -5.82
C TRP A 100 -4.26 -10.26 -4.77
N LEU A 101 -4.32 -8.93 -4.87
CA LEU A 101 -5.09 -8.08 -3.96
C LEU A 101 -6.59 -8.02 -4.30
N PHE A 102 -6.97 -8.43 -5.52
CA PHE A 102 -8.34 -8.35 -6.02
C PHE A 102 -8.81 -9.72 -6.52
N PRO A 103 -8.98 -10.71 -5.61
CA PRO A 103 -9.34 -12.06 -6.00
C PRO A 103 -10.69 -12.10 -6.72
N GLY A 104 -10.71 -12.73 -7.90
CA GLY A 104 -11.91 -12.86 -8.73
C GLY A 104 -12.26 -11.61 -9.57
N GLU A 105 -11.51 -10.52 -9.42
CA GLU A 105 -11.70 -9.31 -10.21
C GLU A 105 -10.75 -9.29 -11.41
N THR A 106 -11.19 -8.64 -12.49
CA THR A 106 -10.25 -8.24 -13.55
C THR A 106 -9.51 -6.99 -13.10
N VAL A 107 -8.18 -7.06 -13.09
CA VAL A 107 -7.30 -5.91 -12.84
C VAL A 107 -6.71 -5.47 -14.17
N ARG A 108 -6.87 -4.19 -14.50
CA ARG A 108 -6.24 -3.54 -15.65
C ARG A 108 -5.09 -2.67 -15.15
N ILE A 109 -3.95 -2.75 -15.80
CA ILE A 109 -2.78 -1.94 -15.49
C ILE A 109 -2.48 -1.11 -16.72
N ASP A 110 -2.57 0.21 -16.63
CA ASP A 110 -2.19 1.10 -17.72
C ASP A 110 -0.86 1.76 -17.38
N ALA A 111 0.14 1.60 -18.25
CA ALA A 111 1.47 2.19 -18.10
C ALA A 111 2.07 2.59 -19.45
N PRO A 112 2.91 3.64 -19.51
CA PRO A 112 3.75 3.88 -20.67
C PRO A 112 4.99 2.97 -20.65
N CYS A 113 5.46 2.56 -21.83
CA CYS A 113 6.83 2.10 -22.00
C CYS A 113 7.78 3.23 -21.60
N LEU A 114 8.68 2.98 -20.64
CA LEU A 114 9.59 4.03 -20.13
C LEU A 114 10.72 4.40 -21.10
N ASP A 115 10.86 3.67 -22.22
CA ASP A 115 11.81 3.97 -23.28
C ASP A 115 11.16 4.83 -24.39
N CYS A 116 10.10 4.33 -25.03
CA CYS A 116 9.46 5.00 -26.18
C CYS A 116 8.18 5.78 -25.86
N GLY A 117 7.58 5.59 -24.69
CA GLY A 117 6.32 6.24 -24.30
C GLY A 117 5.04 5.55 -24.80
N ASP A 118 5.14 4.49 -25.62
CA ASP A 118 3.98 3.76 -26.12
C ASP A 118 3.16 3.13 -24.98
N PRO A 119 1.82 3.07 -25.11
CA PRO A 119 0.98 2.48 -24.08
C PRO A 119 1.17 0.97 -23.96
N VAL A 120 1.19 0.49 -22.72
CA VAL A 120 1.19 -0.92 -22.31
C VAL A 120 -0.03 -1.15 -21.41
N THR A 121 -0.77 -2.24 -21.66
CA THR A 121 -1.97 -2.63 -20.90
C THR A 121 -1.96 -4.12 -20.59
#